data_AF-A0A3D6CIA6-F1
#
_entry.id   AF-A0A3D6CIA6-F1
#
_cell.length_a   1.000
_cell.length_b   1.000
_cell.length_c   1.000
_cell.angle_alpha   90.00
_cell.angle_beta   90.00
_cell.angle_gamma   90.00
#
_symmetry.space_group_name_H-M   'P 1'
#
loop_
_entity.id
_entity.type
_entity.pdbx_description
1 polymer ?
#
loop_
_entity_poly.entity_id
_entity_poly.type
_entity_poly.pdbx_seq_one_letter_code
_entity_poly.pdbx_strand_id
1 'polypeptide(L)'
;MSDPISAFVDEREQRVQSNASNAALVAAAQNFNTESNKAQYSYNFSWMGRPIIQYPQDMIAMQEIIWNIKPDLIIETGIAHGGALI
;
A
#
# COMPACT_ATOMS: atom_id res chain seq x y z
N MET A 1 15.94 -0.82 -29.60
CA MET A 1 15.94 -1.34 -28.22
C MET A 1 14.64 -0.89 -27.58
N SER A 2 13.87 -1.78 -26.98
CA SER A 2 12.74 -1.36 -26.14
C SER A 2 13.27 -0.51 -24.99
N ASP A 3 12.53 0.53 -24.63
CA ASP A 3 12.81 1.31 -23.43
C ASP A 3 12.78 0.37 -22.20
N PRO A 4 13.88 0.25 -21.43
CA PRO A 4 13.93 -0.62 -20.26
C PRO A 4 12.85 -0.31 -19.23
N ILE A 5 12.42 0.96 -19.13
CA ILE A 5 11.37 1.38 -18.19
C ILE A 5 10.02 0.85 -18.66
N SER A 6 9.66 1.07 -19.93
CA SER A 6 8.44 0.52 -20.51
C SER A 6 8.36 -1.00 -20.36
N ALA A 7 9.46 -1.72 -20.63
CA ALA A 7 9.49 -3.18 -20.48
C ALA A 7 9.24 -3.64 -19.03
N PHE A 8 9.79 -2.91 -18.05
CA PHE A 8 9.56 -3.20 -16.63
C PHE A 8 8.11 -2.94 -16.20
N VAL A 9 7.47 -1.89 -16.74
CA VAL A 9 6.07 -1.57 -16.47
C VAL A 9 5.15 -2.69 -16.99
N ASP A 10 5.41 -3.18 -18.19
CA ASP A 10 4.64 -4.27 -18.80
C ASP A 10 4.79 -5.57 -18.00
N GLU A 11 6.02 -5.92 -17.60
CA GLU A 11 6.28 -7.11 -16.77
C GLU A 11 5.60 -7.00 -15.39
N ARG A 12 5.63 -5.80 -14.78
CA ARG A 12 4.95 -5.55 -13.51
C ARG A 12 3.44 -5.76 -13.65
N GLU A 13 2.83 -5.23 -14.70
CA GLU A 13 1.39 -5.37 -14.95
C GLU A 13 1.00 -6.86 -15.06
N GLN A 14 1.77 -7.63 -15.83
CA GLN A 14 1.55 -9.08 -15.96
C GLN A 14 1.67 -9.81 -14.62
N ARG A 15 2.69 -9.48 -13.80
CA ARG A 15 2.83 -10.07 -12.46
C ARG A 15 1.64 -9.73 -11.57
N VAL A 16 1.20 -8.47 -11.53
CA VAL A 16 0.06 -8.04 -10.71
C VAL A 16 -1.21 -8.78 -11.12
N GLN A 17 -1.49 -8.91 -12.41
CA GLN A 17 -2.64 -9.67 -12.91
C GLN A 17 -2.60 -11.14 -12.48
N SER A 18 -1.42 -11.76 -12.45
CA SER A 18 -1.27 -13.16 -12.04
C SER A 18 -1.47 -13.40 -10.54
N ASN A 19 -1.29 -12.37 -9.71
CA ASN A 19 -1.34 -12.50 -8.25
C ASN A 19 -2.70 -12.99 -7.74
N ALA A 20 -3.80 -12.58 -8.37
CA ALA A 20 -5.15 -12.98 -7.97
C ALA A 20 -5.36 -14.50 -8.06
N SER A 21 -4.72 -15.16 -9.02
CA SER A 21 -4.74 -16.62 -9.20
C SER A 21 -3.64 -17.38 -8.47
N ASN A 22 -2.70 -16.66 -7.84
CA ASN A 22 -1.60 -17.28 -7.09
C ASN A 22 -2.08 -17.69 -5.69
N ALA A 23 -2.54 -18.94 -5.56
CA ALA A 23 -3.10 -19.46 -4.32
C ALA A 23 -2.15 -19.34 -3.11
N ALA A 24 -0.84 -19.55 -3.32
CA ALA A 24 0.15 -19.44 -2.26
C ALA A 24 0.29 -17.99 -1.76
N LEU A 25 0.32 -17.02 -2.68
CA LEU A 25 0.39 -15.60 -2.34
C LEU A 25 -0.88 -15.13 -1.62
N VAL A 26 -2.06 -15.53 -2.11
CA VAL A 26 -3.35 -15.19 -1.47
C VAL A 26 -3.41 -15.75 -0.04
N ALA A 27 -3.02 -17.01 0.15
CA ALA A 27 -2.98 -17.62 1.47
C ALA A 27 -1.98 -16.92 2.41
N ALA A 28 -0.80 -16.55 1.90
CA ALA A 28 0.20 -15.81 2.67
C ALA A 28 -0.33 -14.42 3.08
N ALA A 29 -1.00 -13.70 2.18
CA ALA A 29 -1.59 -12.39 2.47
C ALA A 29 -2.68 -12.49 3.54
N GLN A 30 -3.56 -13.49 3.48
CA GLN A 30 -4.60 -13.73 4.49
C GLN A 30 -4.01 -14.08 5.86
N ASN A 31 -3.01 -14.97 5.89
CA ASN A 31 -2.36 -15.35 7.13
C ASN A 31 -1.62 -14.15 7.77
N PHE A 32 -0.89 -13.39 6.96
CA PHE A 32 -0.22 -12.18 7.42
C PHE A 32 -1.24 -11.17 7.97
N ASN A 33 -2.34 -10.89 7.26
CA ASN A 33 -3.38 -9.98 7.74
C ASN A 33 -3.92 -10.42 9.10
N THR A 34 -4.17 -11.71 9.28
CA THR A 34 -4.70 -12.26 10.54
C THR A 34 -3.71 -12.07 11.69
N GLU A 35 -2.46 -12.51 11.53
CA GLU A 35 -1.47 -12.47 12.62
C GLU A 35 -0.97 -11.05 12.90
N SER A 36 -0.80 -10.23 11.86
CA SER A 36 -0.36 -8.84 12.00
C SER A 36 -1.42 -7.97 12.69
N ASN A 37 -2.72 -8.20 12.44
CA ASN A 37 -3.78 -7.53 13.17
C ASN A 37 -3.79 -7.89 14.66
N LYS A 38 -3.63 -9.18 15.01
CA LYS A 38 -3.51 -9.62 16.41
C LYS A 38 -2.32 -8.96 17.13
N ALA A 39 -1.21 -8.82 16.42
CA ALA A 39 0.01 -8.19 16.93
C ALA A 39 -0.01 -6.65 16.87
N GLN A 40 -1.11 -6.03 16.44
CA GLN A 40 -1.22 -4.58 16.22
C GLN A 40 -0.08 -4.03 15.34
N TYR A 41 0.36 -4.79 14.34
CA TYR A 41 1.53 -4.45 13.53
C TYR A 41 1.44 -3.06 12.89
N SER A 42 0.29 -2.71 12.34
CA SER A 42 0.03 -1.41 11.69
C SER A 42 0.06 -0.21 12.65
N TYR A 43 0.08 -0.42 13.97
CA TYR A 43 0.16 0.64 14.98
C TYR A 43 1.60 1.11 15.24
N ASN A 44 2.60 0.38 14.70
CA ASN A 44 4.01 0.60 15.02
C ASN A 44 4.69 1.62 14.10
N PHE A 45 3.94 2.27 13.21
CA PHE A 45 4.50 3.17 12.20
C PHE A 45 4.20 4.64 12.51
N SER A 46 5.02 5.50 11.95
CA SER A 46 4.86 6.95 12.03
C SER A 46 5.16 7.57 10.67
N TRP A 47 4.43 8.62 10.34
CA TRP A 47 4.63 9.44 9.15
C TRP A 47 5.02 10.85 9.57
N MET A 48 6.19 11.30 9.12
CA MET A 48 6.80 12.59 9.52
C MET A 48 6.79 12.83 11.05
N GLY A 49 7.03 11.78 11.84
CA GLY A 49 7.06 11.83 13.31
C GLY A 49 5.69 11.75 14.00
N ARG A 50 4.60 11.58 13.25
CA ARG A 50 3.25 11.39 13.79
C ARG A 50 2.78 9.94 13.67
N PRO A 51 2.22 9.33 14.73
CA PRO A 51 1.71 7.96 14.64
C PRO A 51 0.61 7.82 13.57
N ILE A 52 0.69 6.73 12.80
CA ILE A 52 -0.26 6.38 11.75
C ILE A 52 -0.69 4.92 11.92
N ILE A 53 -1.98 4.63 11.79
CA ILE A 53 -2.54 3.26 11.89
C ILE A 53 -2.83 2.78 10.47
N GLN A 54 -1.78 2.48 9.72
CA GLN A 54 -1.83 2.00 8.34
C GLN A 54 -0.68 1.04 8.11
N TYR A 55 -0.82 0.11 7.15
CA TYR A 55 0.31 -0.72 6.78
C TYR A 55 1.29 0.08 5.90
N PRO A 56 2.60 -0.22 5.95
CA PRO A 56 3.58 0.45 5.09
C PRO A 56 3.25 0.38 3.60
N GLN A 57 2.71 -0.75 3.12
CA GLN A 57 2.28 -0.88 1.73
C GLN A 57 1.11 0.04 1.36
N ASP A 58 0.20 0.32 2.31
CA ASP A 58 -0.93 1.23 2.07
C ASP A 58 -0.42 2.67 1.96
N MET A 59 0.57 3.03 2.77
CA MET A 59 1.22 4.36 2.72
C MET A 59 1.90 4.60 1.37
N ILE A 60 2.60 3.60 0.82
CA ILE A 60 3.22 3.69 -0.51
C ILE A 60 2.15 3.76 -1.61
N ALA A 61 1.11 2.93 -1.53
CA ALA A 61 0.02 2.95 -2.51
C ALA A 61 -0.67 4.33 -2.53
N MET A 62 -0.92 4.93 -1.37
CA MET A 62 -1.45 6.29 -1.28
C MET A 62 -0.52 7.32 -1.95
N GLN A 63 0.80 7.24 -1.73
CA GLN A 63 1.76 8.13 -2.38
C GLN A 63 1.75 7.97 -3.91
N GLU A 64 1.72 6.73 -4.42
CA GLU A 64 1.66 6.48 -5.87
C GLU A 64 0.36 7.03 -6.49
N ILE A 65 -0.79 6.82 -5.83
CA ILE A 65 -2.09 7.35 -6.27
C ILE A 65 -2.08 8.88 -6.28
N ILE A 66 -1.66 9.53 -5.19
CA ILE A 66 -1.60 10.99 -5.10
C ILE A 66 -0.64 11.54 -6.17
N TRP A 67 0.50 10.89 -6.38
CA TRP A 67 1.47 11.30 -7.38
C TRP A 67 0.92 11.20 -8.80
N ASN A 68 0.19 10.14 -9.12
CA ASN A 68 -0.37 9.91 -10.44
C ASN A 68 -1.60 10.79 -10.71
N ILE A 69 -2.51 10.88 -9.75
CA ILE A 69 -3.81 11.56 -9.91
C ILE A 69 -3.70 13.06 -9.70
N LYS A 70 -2.76 13.53 -8.88
CA LYS A 70 -2.60 14.95 -8.52
C LYS A 70 -3.92 15.61 -8.06
N PRO A 71 -4.61 15.05 -7.05
CA PRO A 71 -5.92 15.56 -6.64
C PRO A 71 -5.81 16.97 -6.03
N ASP A 72 -6.84 17.79 -6.25
CA ASP A 72 -6.96 19.10 -5.61
C ASP A 72 -7.40 19.01 -4.14
N LEU A 73 -8.08 17.93 -3.77
CA LEU A 73 -8.62 17.70 -2.42
C LEU A 73 -8.59 16.22 -2.07
N ILE A 74 -8.11 15.92 -0.86
CA ILE A 74 -8.19 14.60 -0.23
C ILE A 74 -9.05 14.75 1.03
N ILE A 75 -10.07 13.90 1.17
CA ILE A 75 -10.95 13.87 2.34
C ILE A 75 -10.73 12.54 3.06
N GLU A 76 -10.32 12.62 4.33
CA GLU A 76 -10.23 11.47 5.22
C GLU A 76 -11.37 11.54 6.24
N THR A 77 -12.13 10.45 6.38
CA THR A 77 -13.21 10.35 7.35
C THR A 77 -12.81 9.46 8.52
N GLY A 78 -12.84 10.00 9.74
CA GLY A 78 -12.42 9.31 10.96
C GLY A 78 -10.93 9.49 11.23
N ILE A 79 -10.59 10.14 12.35
CA ILE A 79 -9.21 10.50 12.68
C ILE A 79 -8.82 9.76 13.95
N ALA A 80 -7.78 8.91 13.84
CA ALA A 80 -7.12 8.31 15.00
C ALA A 80 -6.02 9.26 15.51
N HIS A 81 -4.75 8.90 15.34
CA HIS A 81 -3.63 9.75 15.76
C HIS A 81 -3.28 10.86 14.77
N GLY A 82 -3.87 10.88 13.57
CA GLY A 82 -3.71 11.94 12.58
C GLY A 82 -2.43 11.88 11.74
N GLY A 83 -1.63 10.81 11.81
CA GLY A 83 -0.45 10.65 10.95
C GLY A 83 -0.77 10.47 9.47
N ALA A 84 -1.99 10.05 9.11
CA ALA A 84 -2.44 9.92 7.72
C ALA A 84 -2.76 11.27 7.03
N LEU A 85 -2.89 12.35 7.81
CA LEU A 85 -3.26 13.68 7.33
C LEU A 85 -2.07 14.58 6.93
N ILE A 86 -0.85 14.13 7.19
CA ILE A 86 0.38 14.93 7.04
C ILE A 86 1.03 14.69 5.68
#